data_AF-A0A7Y3R4A3-F1
#
_entry.id   AF-A0A7Y3R4A3-F1
#
_cell.length_a   1.000
_cell.length_b   1.000
_cell.length_c   1.000
_cell.angle_alpha   90.00
_cell.angle_beta   90.00
_cell.angle_gamma   90.00
#
_symmetry.space_group_name_H-M   'P 1'
#
loop_
_entity.id
_entity.type
_entity.pdbx_description
1 polymer ?
#
loop_
_entity_poly.entity_id
_entity_poly.type
_entity_poly.pdbx_seq_one_letter_code
_entity_poly.pdbx_strand_id
1 'polypeptide(L)'
;MANKHNLLSSYLLQLAQRIDAAQKASDWEALHHYDAKVRTLLSTQRSALSDPELGAEWQRLKAAHMAAFTALNVATKQLKQDMLMLDAQQERAMAYQLSMPMEIIE
;
A
#
# COMPACT_ATOMS: atom_id res chain seq x y z
N MET A 1 24.38 -9.80 -25.56
CA MET A 1 23.56 -10.21 -24.39
C MET A 1 23.37 -9.10 -23.35
N ALA A 2 24.23 -8.07 -23.29
CA ALA A 2 24.11 -6.92 -22.37
C ALA A 2 22.85 -6.03 -22.53
N ASN A 3 22.21 -6.01 -23.71
CA ASN A 3 21.09 -5.10 -23.97
C ASN A 3 19.79 -5.52 -23.25
N LYS A 4 19.56 -6.83 -23.08
CA LYS A 4 18.38 -7.34 -22.35
C LYS A 4 18.49 -7.06 -20.84
N HIS A 5 19.69 -7.13 -20.28
CA HIS A 5 19.93 -6.88 -18.85
C HIS A 5 19.75 -5.38 -18.52
N ASN A 6 20.23 -4.49 -19.40
CA ASN A 6 20.01 -3.05 -19.25
C ASN A 6 18.53 -2.66 -19.30
N LEU A 7 17.75 -3.24 -20.22
CA LEU A 7 16.32 -3.00 -20.32
C LEU A 7 15.56 -3.51 -19.08
N LEU A 8 16.00 -4.65 -18.52
CA LEU A 8 15.39 -5.19 -17.31
C LEU A 8 15.76 -4.42 -16.05
N SER A 9 17.04 -4.05 -15.88
CA SER A 9 17.51 -3.19 -14.78
C SER A 9 16.76 -1.86 -14.77
N SER A 10 16.68 -1.17 -15.91
CA SER A 10 15.94 0.08 -16.02
C SER A 10 14.44 -0.08 -15.72
N TYR A 11 13.82 -1.17 -16.15
CA TYR A 11 12.43 -1.47 -15.81
C TYR A 11 12.23 -1.70 -14.31
N LEU A 12 13.10 -2.48 -13.65
CA LEU A 12 13.07 -2.71 -12.20
C LEU A 12 13.23 -1.40 -11.41
N LEU A 13 14.13 -0.53 -11.88
CA LEU A 13 14.40 0.75 -11.23
C LEU A 13 13.21 1.71 -11.37
N GLN A 14 12.60 1.78 -12.57
CA GLN A 14 11.36 2.55 -12.77
C GLN A 14 10.20 1.99 -11.92
N LEU A 15 10.08 0.68 -11.80
CA LEU A 15 9.03 0.05 -11.00
C LEU A 15 9.20 0.38 -9.52
N ALA A 16 10.43 0.34 -8.99
CA ALA A 16 10.74 0.74 -7.63
C ALA A 16 10.38 2.22 -7.37
N GLN A 17 10.74 3.13 -8.29
CA GLN A 17 10.38 4.54 -8.19
C GLN A 17 8.88 4.78 -8.21
N ARG A 18 8.13 4.05 -9.05
CA ARG A 18 6.67 4.16 -9.11
C ARG A 18 6.00 3.66 -7.83
N ILE A 19 6.50 2.57 -7.24
CA ILE A 19 6.03 2.07 -5.94
C ILE A 19 6.29 3.11 -4.85
N ASP A 20 7.49 3.68 -4.80
CA ASP A 20 7.84 4.74 -3.83
C ASP A 20 6.95 5.99 -3.99
N ALA A 21 6.72 6.43 -5.23
CA ALA A 21 5.84 7.57 -5.51
C ALA A 21 4.37 7.29 -5.11
N ALA A 22 3.83 6.12 -5.45
CA ALA A 22 2.48 5.72 -5.08
C ALA A 22 2.33 5.58 -3.56
N GLN A 23 3.35 5.05 -2.88
CA GLN A 23 3.42 4.96 -1.42
C GLN A 23 3.41 6.33 -0.76
N LYS A 24 4.16 7.30 -1.28
CA LYS A 24 4.17 8.69 -0.77
C LYS A 24 2.84 9.41 -1.02
N ALA A 25 2.21 9.14 -2.16
CA ALA A 25 0.89 9.68 -2.49
C ALA A 25 -0.26 8.98 -1.77
N SER A 26 0.00 7.89 -1.02
CA SER A 26 -1.04 7.02 -0.44
C SER A 26 -2.03 6.50 -1.50
N ASP A 27 -1.55 6.29 -2.73
CA ASP A 27 -2.33 5.75 -3.84
C ASP A 27 -2.30 4.21 -3.77
N TRP A 28 -3.24 3.67 -2.99
CA TRP A 28 -3.32 2.23 -2.70
C TRP A 28 -3.73 1.41 -3.93
N GLU A 29 -4.50 1.98 -4.85
CA GLU A 29 -4.90 1.31 -6.10
C GLU A 29 -3.71 1.15 -7.04
N ALA A 30 -2.92 2.21 -7.24
CA ALA A 30 -1.70 2.12 -8.01
C ALA A 30 -0.70 1.14 -7.38
N LEU A 31 -0.56 1.12 -6.05
CA LEU A 31 0.28 0.15 -5.35
C LEU A 31 -0.14 -1.29 -5.60
N HIS A 32 -1.45 -1.59 -5.59
CA HIS A 32 -1.97 -2.91 -5.91
C HIS A 32 -1.64 -3.32 -7.36
N HIS A 33 -1.79 -2.40 -8.32
CA HIS A 33 -1.41 -2.66 -9.70
C HIS A 33 0.09 -2.92 -9.88
N TYR A 34 0.94 -2.17 -9.17
CA TYR A 34 2.39 -2.41 -9.21
C TYR A 34 2.78 -3.72 -8.55
N ASP A 35 2.12 -4.13 -7.46
CA ASP A 35 2.35 -5.44 -6.83
C ASP A 35 2.03 -6.60 -7.78
N ALA A 36 0.91 -6.52 -8.51
CA ALA A 36 0.57 -7.51 -9.53
C ALA A 36 1.64 -7.61 -10.64
N LYS A 37 2.21 -6.47 -11.06
CA LYS A 37 3.32 -6.43 -12.02
C LYS A 37 4.59 -7.06 -11.46
N VAL A 38 4.94 -6.79 -10.19
CA VAL A 38 6.08 -7.41 -9.51
C VAL A 38 5.90 -8.93 -9.46
N ARG A 39 4.73 -9.42 -9.05
CA ARG A 39 4.42 -10.86 -8.98
C ARG A 39 4.55 -11.55 -10.34
N THR A 40 4.03 -10.90 -11.39
CA THR A 40 4.13 -11.42 -12.76
C THR A 40 5.59 -11.48 -13.23
N LEU A 41 6.40 -10.49 -12.84
CA LEU A 41 7.82 -10.46 -13.22
C LEU A 41 8.62 -11.55 -12.49
N LEU A 42 8.34 -11.75 -11.20
CA LEU A 42 8.93 -12.83 -10.40
C LEU A 42 8.57 -14.23 -10.92
N SER A 43 7.34 -14.43 -11.41
CA SER A 43 6.92 -15.71 -11.97
C SER A 43 7.48 -15.96 -13.37
N THR A 44 7.55 -14.92 -14.21
CA THR A 44 7.95 -15.04 -15.63
C THR A 44 9.47 -15.06 -15.80
N GLN A 45 10.22 -14.37 -14.94
CA GLN A 45 11.67 -14.17 -15.09
C GLN A 45 12.45 -14.72 -13.89
N ARG A 46 12.11 -15.93 -13.46
CA ARG A 46 12.76 -16.57 -12.31
C ARG A 46 14.28 -16.76 -12.50
N SER A 47 14.74 -16.95 -13.74
CA SER A 47 16.16 -17.05 -14.07
C SER A 47 16.92 -15.73 -13.91
N ALA A 48 16.24 -14.58 -14.04
CA ALA A 48 16.83 -13.25 -13.85
C ALA A 48 17.01 -12.88 -12.36
N LEU A 49 16.46 -13.68 -11.44
CA LEU A 49 16.69 -13.53 -9.99
C LEU A 49 18.07 -14.02 -9.56
N SER A 50 18.65 -14.95 -10.32
CA SER A 50 19.99 -15.49 -10.06
C SER A 50 21.08 -14.71 -10.77
N ASP A 51 20.73 -13.64 -11.50
CA ASP A 51 21.68 -12.80 -12.19
C ASP A 51 22.36 -11.84 -11.20
N PRO A 52 23.68 -11.97 -10.98
CA PRO A 52 24.41 -11.11 -10.06
C PRO A 52 24.42 -9.64 -10.49
N GLU A 53 24.26 -9.32 -11.78
CA GLU A 53 24.23 -7.94 -12.27
C GLU A 53 22.93 -7.21 -11.92
N LEU A 54 21.83 -7.94 -11.66
CA LEU A 54 20.52 -7.38 -11.32
C LEU A 54 20.22 -7.41 -9.82
N GLY A 55 21.13 -7.98 -9.02
CA GLY A 55 20.91 -8.21 -7.60
C GLY A 55 20.63 -6.93 -6.81
N ALA A 56 21.31 -5.82 -7.15
CA ALA A 56 21.12 -4.54 -6.48
C ALA A 56 19.73 -3.94 -6.78
N GLU A 57 19.27 -4.03 -8.02
CA GLU A 57 17.96 -3.56 -8.47
C GLU A 57 16.83 -4.38 -7.84
N TRP A 58 17.01 -5.70 -7.75
CA TRP A 58 16.08 -6.57 -7.04
C TRP A 58 15.99 -6.22 -5.56
N GLN A 59 17.12 -5.95 -4.91
CA GLN A 59 17.12 -5.49 -3.52
C GLN A 59 16.41 -4.15 -3.35
N ARG A 60 16.62 -3.19 -4.25
CA ARG A 60 15.93 -1.89 -4.23
C ARG A 60 14.42 -2.04 -4.40
N LEU A 61 13.99 -2.86 -5.36
CA LEU A 61 12.57 -3.14 -5.58
C LEU A 61 11.94 -3.80 -4.35
N LYS A 62 12.63 -4.76 -3.74
CA LYS A 62 12.20 -5.40 -2.49
C LYS A 62 12.07 -4.40 -1.34
N ALA A 63 13.04 -3.49 -1.19
CA ALA A 63 13.00 -2.46 -0.14
C ALA A 63 11.81 -1.51 -0.34
N ALA A 64 11.59 -1.02 -1.57
CA ALA A 64 10.44 -0.17 -1.90
C ALA A 64 9.11 -0.88 -1.62
N HIS A 65 9.01 -2.16 -1.97
CA HIS A 65 7.83 -2.98 -1.69
C HIS A 65 7.57 -3.15 -0.18
N MET A 66 8.60 -3.47 0.60
CA MET A 66 8.48 -3.60 2.06
C MET A 66 8.08 -2.29 2.73
N ALA A 67 8.60 -1.16 2.25
CA ALA A 67 8.20 0.17 2.72
C ALA A 67 6.71 0.44 2.43
N ALA A 68 6.26 0.16 1.21
CA ALA A 68 4.84 0.29 0.83
C ALA A 68 3.92 -0.62 1.65
N PHE A 69 4.32 -1.87 1.87
CA PHE A 69 3.56 -2.80 2.72
C PHE A 69 3.45 -2.30 4.16
N THR A 70 4.54 -1.77 4.71
CA THR A 70 4.55 -1.22 6.08
C THR A 70 3.64 0.01 6.17
N ALA A 71 3.72 0.92 5.20
CA ALA A 71 2.86 2.10 5.13
C ALA A 71 1.37 1.73 5.04
N LEU A 72 1.03 0.74 4.19
CA LEU A 72 -0.35 0.26 4.06
C LEU A 72 -0.86 -0.38 5.36
N ASN A 73 -0.03 -1.13 6.08
CA ASN A 73 -0.39 -1.70 7.38
C ASN A 73 -0.66 -0.61 8.42
N VAL A 74 0.17 0.44 8.46
CA VAL A 74 -0.04 1.60 9.33
C VAL A 74 -1.35 2.31 8.98
N ALA A 75 -1.57 2.63 7.69
CA ALA A 75 -2.79 3.27 7.23
C ALA A 75 -4.05 2.44 7.56
N THR A 76 -3.97 1.12 7.39
CA THR A 76 -5.07 0.21 7.73
C THR A 76 -5.38 0.20 9.23
N LYS A 77 -4.34 0.22 10.08
CA LYS A 77 -4.52 0.31 11.53
C LYS A 77 -5.15 1.63 11.94
N GLN A 78 -4.71 2.74 11.36
CA GLN A 78 -5.30 4.05 11.62
C GLN A 78 -6.77 4.09 11.21
N LEU A 79 -7.10 3.63 10.00
CA LEU A 79 -8.48 3.57 9.53
C LEU A 79 -9.39 2.74 10.46
N LYS A 80 -8.89 1.61 10.99
CA LYS A 80 -9.63 0.82 11.99
C LYS A 80 -9.86 1.58 13.29
N GLN A 81 -8.87 2.34 13.76
CA GLN A 81 -9.03 3.17 14.96
C GLN A 81 -10.04 4.29 14.74
N ASP A 82 -10.00 4.94 13.57
CA ASP A 82 -10.93 6.01 13.21
C ASP A 82 -12.37 5.48 13.13
N MET A 83 -12.58 4.29 12.56
CA MET A 83 -13.89 3.62 12.55
C MET A 83 -14.43 3.36 13.96
N LEU A 84 -13.60 2.82 14.85
CA LEU A 84 -14.00 2.58 16.24
C LEU A 84 -14.35 3.88 16.98
N MET A 85 -13.65 4.97 16.71
CA MET A 85 -14.00 6.28 17.28
C MET A 85 -15.32 6.80 16.72
N LEU A 86 -15.57 6.64 15.43
CA LEU A 86 -16.80 7.08 14.77
C LEU A 86 -18.01 6.32 15.33
N ASP A 87 -17.90 5.00 15.51
CA ASP A 87 -18.93 4.16 16.12
C ASP A 87 -19.21 4.61 17.57
N ALA A 88 -18.16 4.83 18.37
CA ALA A 88 -18.30 5.32 19.74
C ALA A 88 -18.94 6.71 19.82
N GLN A 89 -18.66 7.59 18.85
CA GLN A 89 -19.28 8.90 18.75
C GLN A 89 -20.76 8.79 18.37
N GLN A 90 -21.10 7.89 17.45
CA GLN A 90 -22.47 7.63 17.04
C GLN A 90 -23.30 7.03 18.20
N GLU A 91 -22.77 6.06 18.93
CA GLU A 91 -23.41 5.48 20.12
C GLU A 91 -23.68 6.55 21.18
N ARG A 92 -22.70 7.43 21.45
CA ARG A 92 -22.90 8.56 22.37
C ARG A 92 -23.98 9.52 21.87
N ALA A 93 -23.96 9.89 20.59
CA ALA A 93 -24.97 10.78 20.02
C ALA A 93 -26.38 10.19 20.13
N MET A 94 -26.55 8.89 19.85
CA MET A 94 -27.82 8.19 20.02
C MET A 94 -28.25 8.13 21.49
N ALA A 95 -27.33 7.85 22.41
CA ALA A 95 -27.61 7.86 23.84
C ALA A 95 -28.06 9.24 24.32
N TYR A 96 -27.42 10.32 23.84
CA TYR A 96 -27.84 11.70 24.14
C TYR A 96 -29.23 12.01 23.57
N GLN A 97 -29.53 11.59 22.34
CA GLN A 97 -30.88 11.78 21.76
C GLN A 97 -31.96 11.01 22.52
N LEU A 98 -31.66 9.79 22.99
CA LEU A 98 -32.61 8.96 23.75
C LEU A 98 -32.79 9.41 25.20
N SER A 99 -31.81 10.11 25.77
CA SER A 99 -31.86 10.63 27.14
C SER A 99 -32.34 12.08 27.22
N MET A 100 -32.55 12.75 26.09
CA MET A 100 -33.34 13.97 26.06
C MET A 100 -34.78 13.62 26.47
N PRO A 101 -35.30 14.17 27.58
CA PRO A 101 -36.73 14.08 27.82
C PRO A 101 -37.42 14.76 26.65
N MET A 102 -38.28 14.03 25.92
CA MET A 102 -39.32 14.67 25.12
C MET A 102 -40.22 15.38 26.13
N GLU A 103 -39.86 16.60 26.52
CA GLU A 103 -40.80 17.50 27.14
C GLU A 103 -41.91 17.68 26.11
N ILE A 104 -43.04 17.07 26.45
CA ILE A 104 -44.30 17.16 25.76
C ILE A 104 -44.57 18.65 25.59
N ILE A 105 -44.50 19.10 24.35
CA ILE A 105 -44.99 20.42 23.94
C ILE A 105 -46.51 20.33 24.13
N GLU A 106 -47.02 20.86 25.25
CA GLU A 106 -48.44 21.14 25.47
C GLU A 106 -48.89 22.36 24.67
#